data_AF-A0A938XRQ5-F1
#
_entry.id   AF-A0A938XRQ5-F1
#
_cell.length_a   1.000
_cell.length_b   1.000
_cell.length_c   1.000
_cell.angle_alpha   90.00
_cell.angle_beta   90.00
_cell.angle_gamma   90.00
#
_symmetry.space_group_name_H-M   'P 1'
#
loop_
_entity.id
_entity.type
_entity.pdbx_description
1 polymer ?
#
loop_
_entity_poly.entity_id
_entity_poly.type
_entity_poly.pdbx_seq_one_letter_code
_entity_poly.pdbx_strand_id
1 'polypeptide(L)'
;MEATTKSKVVVIGFLLLAVVMGLIGFFGMRGANEQHVQEIKQVIATHQGEVQHIEIVSQEDSPFGESGKGNTVFKITYAKDGKTMTAWYRANNYSSIIKEKEAWIFE
;
A
#
# COMPACT_ATOMS: atom_id res chain seq x y z
N MET A 1 -11.20 -35.71 -32.12
CA MET A 1 -10.74 -35.82 -30.71
C MET A 1 -11.92 -36.32 -29.90
N GLU A 2 -11.75 -37.41 -29.17
CA GLU A 2 -12.70 -37.93 -28.17
C GLU A 2 -13.21 -36.80 -27.26
N ALA A 3 -14.51 -36.80 -26.95
CA ALA A 3 -15.17 -35.74 -26.16
C ALA A 3 -14.47 -35.50 -24.80
N THR A 4 -13.94 -36.56 -24.20
CA THR A 4 -13.15 -36.55 -22.96
C THR A 4 -11.88 -35.70 -23.09
N THR A 5 -11.19 -35.74 -24.23
CA THR A 5 -9.98 -34.95 -24.47
C THR A 5 -10.31 -33.48 -24.66
N LYS A 6 -11.39 -33.15 -25.37
CA LYS A 6 -11.89 -31.76 -25.47
C LYS A 6 -12.26 -31.18 -24.11
N SER A 7 -12.95 -31.96 -23.27
CA SER A 7 -13.35 -31.50 -21.92
C SER A 7 -12.14 -31.24 -21.01
N LYS A 8 -11.11 -32.10 -21.05
CA LYS A 8 -9.87 -31.90 -20.28
C LYS A 8 -9.13 -30.63 -20.71
N VAL A 9 -9.05 -30.37 -22.01
CA VAL A 9 -8.39 -29.16 -22.55
C VAL A 9 -9.13 -27.89 -22.10
N VAL A 10 -10.47 -27.89 -22.12
CA VAL A 10 -11.26 -26.74 -21.66
C VAL A 10 -11.07 -26.50 -20.15
N VAL A 11 -11.07 -27.56 -19.34
CA VAL A 11 -10.87 -27.45 -17.89
C VAL A 11 -9.47 -26.93 -17.56
N ILE A 12 -8.43 -27.44 -18.24
CA ILE A 12 -7.04 -26.96 -18.06
C ILE A 12 -6.93 -25.49 -18.48
N GLY A 13 -7.57 -25.09 -19.58
CA GLY A 13 -7.59 -23.70 -20.03
C GLY A 13 -8.21 -22.77 -18.99
N PHE A 14 -9.34 -23.16 -18.39
CA PHE A 14 -9.98 -22.41 -17.31
C PHE A 14 -9.09 -22.31 -16.06
N LEU A 15 -8.43 -23.40 -15.67
CA LEU A 15 -7.50 -23.42 -14.54
C LEU A 15 -6.32 -22.47 -14.75
N LEU A 16 -5.72 -22.50 -15.94
CA LEU A 16 -4.61 -21.60 -16.29
C LEU A 16 -5.06 -20.14 -16.29
N LEU A 17 -6.25 -19.84 -16.80
CA LEU A 17 -6.80 -18.49 -16.78
C LEU A 17 -7.02 -17.98 -15.34
N ALA A 18 -7.54 -18.83 -14.45
CA ALA A 18 -7.73 -18.48 -13.05
C ALA A 18 -6.40 -18.19 -12.34
N VAL A 19 -5.36 -18.98 -12.61
CA VAL A 19 -4.00 -18.73 -12.08
C VAL A 19 -3.46 -17.40 -12.58
N VAL A 20 -3.59 -17.10 -13.88
CA VAL A 20 -3.14 -15.83 -14.45
C VAL A 20 -3.87 -14.64 -13.82
N MET A 21 -5.20 -14.72 -13.64
CA MET A 21 -5.95 -13.66 -12.95
C MET A 21 -5.50 -13.48 -11.49
N GLY A 22 -5.25 -14.58 -10.78
CA GLY A 22 -4.71 -14.54 -9.41
C GLY A 22 -3.35 -13.84 -9.34
N LEU A 23 -2.46 -14.13 -10.30
CA LEU A 23 -1.15 -13.46 -10.40
C LEU A 23 -1.30 -11.97 -10.70
N ILE A 24 -2.16 -11.59 -11.65
CA ILE A 24 -2.41 -10.18 -11.98
C ILE A 24 -2.93 -9.42 -10.76
N GLY A 25 -3.90 -10.00 -10.02
CA GLY A 25 -4.41 -9.39 -8.80
C GLY A 25 -3.34 -9.22 -7.72
N PHE A 26 -2.53 -10.27 -7.49
CA PHE A 26 -1.45 -10.25 -6.50
C PHE A 26 -0.38 -9.19 -6.82
N PHE A 27 0.08 -9.11 -8.07
CA PHE A 27 1.07 -8.11 -8.49
C PHE A 27 0.48 -6.70 -8.55
N GLY A 28 -0.79 -6.55 -8.94
CA GLY A 28 -1.48 -5.25 -8.98
C GLY A 28 -1.62 -4.61 -7.59
N MET A 29 -1.96 -5.40 -6.57
CA MET A 29 -2.06 -4.90 -5.19
C MET A 29 -0.70 -4.49 -4.61
N ARG A 30 0.38 -5.18 -5.00
CA ARG A 30 1.74 -4.83 -4.56
C ARG A 30 2.20 -3.47 -5.11
N GLY A 31 1.88 -3.17 -6.37
CA GLY A 31 2.26 -1.90 -7.01
C GLY A 31 1.63 -0.65 -6.39
N ALA A 32 0.38 -0.74 -5.92
CA ALA A 32 -0.29 0.39 -5.26
C ALA A 32 0.37 0.77 -3.92
N ASN A 33 0.79 -0.22 -3.13
CA ASN A 33 1.56 0.02 -1.91
C ASN A 33 2.97 0.57 -2.21
N GLU A 34 3.59 0.16 -3.31
CA GLU A 34 4.90 0.66 -3.70
C GLU A 34 4.91 2.16 -4.03
N GLN A 35 3.81 2.71 -4.58
CA GLN A 35 3.71 4.15 -4.87
C GLN A 35 3.79 5.01 -3.60
N HIS A 36 3.00 4.70 -2.58
CA HIS A 36 3.04 5.43 -1.31
C HIS A 36 4.39 5.24 -0.60
N VAL A 37 4.99 4.05 -0.67
CA VAL A 37 6.33 3.80 -0.10
C VAL A 37 7.41 4.63 -0.81
N GLN A 38 7.34 4.78 -2.13
CA GLN A 38 8.29 5.63 -2.88
C GLN A 38 8.13 7.11 -2.52
N GLU A 39 6.90 7.60 -2.46
CA GLU A 39 6.59 8.95 -1.99
C GLU A 39 7.13 9.19 -0.58
N ILE A 40 6.88 8.27 0.35
CA ILE A 40 7.41 8.34 1.71
C ILE A 40 8.94 8.47 1.72
N LYS A 41 9.63 7.61 0.96
CA LYS A 41 11.09 7.67 0.86
C LYS A 41 11.58 9.01 0.32
N GLN A 42 10.89 9.56 -0.69
CA GLN A 42 11.27 10.83 -1.31
C GLN A 42 11.06 12.02 -0.36
N VAL A 43 9.94 12.06 0.36
CA VAL A 43 9.65 13.11 1.34
C VAL A 43 10.66 13.05 2.48
N ILE A 44 10.89 11.87 3.07
CA ILE A 44 11.85 11.71 4.16
C ILE A 44 13.27 12.09 3.73
N ALA A 45 13.70 11.70 2.53
CA ALA A 45 14.99 12.10 1.97
C ALA A 45 15.10 13.63 1.79
N THR A 46 14.01 14.28 1.35
CA THR A 46 13.93 15.75 1.24
C THR A 46 14.12 16.42 2.60
N HIS A 47 13.65 15.77 3.67
CA HIS A 47 13.82 16.20 5.05
C HIS A 47 15.18 15.79 5.66
N GLN A 48 16.14 15.34 4.83
CA GLN A 48 17.46 14.84 5.22
C GLN A 48 17.41 13.62 6.15
N GLY A 49 16.34 12.83 6.03
CA GLY A 49 16.15 11.60 6.78
C GLY A 49 16.39 10.35 5.93
N GLU A 50 16.66 9.23 6.60
CA GLU A 50 16.73 7.89 6.00
C GLU A 50 15.64 7.00 6.61
N VAL A 51 14.75 6.47 5.77
CA VAL A 51 13.65 5.59 6.22
C VAL A 51 14.22 4.27 6.75
N GLN A 52 13.87 3.93 7.99
CA GLN A 52 14.22 2.65 8.61
C GLN A 52 13.04 1.67 8.59
N HIS A 53 11.83 2.14 8.89
CA HIS A 53 10.63 1.31 8.96
C HIS A 53 9.38 2.09 8.53
N ILE A 54 8.46 1.41 7.85
CA ILE A 54 7.14 1.93 7.48
C ILE A 54 6.12 0.89 7.91
N GLU A 55 5.16 1.30 8.73
CA GLU A 55 4.02 0.47 9.13
C GLU A 55 2.71 1.18 8.80
N ILE A 56 1.69 0.40 8.44
CA ILE A 56 0.32 0.91 8.30
C ILE A 56 -0.34 0.81 9.65
N VAL A 57 -0.87 1.93 10.14
CA VAL A 57 -1.55 2.01 11.43
C VAL A 57 -3.03 2.29 11.22
N SER A 58 -3.81 1.94 12.24
CA SER A 58 -5.17 2.42 12.37
C SER A 58 -5.17 3.93 12.61
N GLN A 59 -6.30 4.58 12.35
CA GLN A 59 -6.42 6.02 12.57
C GLN A 59 -6.44 6.40 14.05
N GLU A 60 -7.04 5.54 14.89
CA GLU A 60 -7.10 5.69 16.36
C GLU A 60 -5.71 5.65 17.00
N ASP A 61 -4.75 4.95 16.38
CA ASP A 61 -3.35 4.87 16.83
C ASP A 61 -2.48 5.99 16.24
N SER A 62 -3.08 6.99 15.57
CA SER A 62 -2.36 8.04 14.86
C SER A 62 -2.63 9.44 15.44
N PRO A 63 -1.72 10.42 15.23
CA PRO A 63 -1.95 11.81 15.62
C PRO A 63 -2.94 12.54 14.71
N PHE A 64 -3.39 11.91 13.63
CA PHE A 64 -4.53 12.39 12.86
C PHE A 64 -5.79 12.02 13.63
N GLY A 65 -6.49 13.02 14.19
CA GLY A 65 -7.64 12.83 15.09
C GLY A 65 -8.82 12.06 14.49
N GLU A 66 -10.02 12.17 15.11
CA GLU A 66 -11.23 11.50 14.60
C GLU A 66 -11.63 12.04 13.23
N SER A 67 -11.12 11.35 12.23
CA SER A 67 -11.16 11.72 10.84
C SER A 67 -11.60 10.47 10.08
N GLY A 68 -12.31 10.64 8.98
CA GLY A 68 -13.06 9.52 8.36
C GLY A 68 -12.18 8.30 8.07
N LYS A 69 -12.69 7.08 8.36
CA LYS A 69 -12.03 5.76 8.18
C LYS A 69 -11.57 5.42 6.74
N GLY A 70 -11.58 6.40 5.85
CA GLY A 70 -11.28 6.26 4.45
C GLY A 70 -9.80 6.21 4.12
N ASN A 71 -8.93 6.89 4.87
CA ASN A 71 -7.53 7.07 4.47
C ASN A 71 -6.60 6.04 5.12
N THR A 72 -5.60 5.59 4.36
CA THR A 72 -4.51 4.77 4.89
C THR A 72 -3.53 5.68 5.62
N VAL A 73 -3.22 5.36 6.88
CA VAL A 73 -2.24 6.09 7.68
C VAL A 73 -0.97 5.24 7.80
N PHE A 74 0.16 5.86 7.54
CA PHE A 74 1.48 5.28 7.68
C PHE A 74 2.20 5.93 8.84
N LYS A 75 2.84 5.11 9.67
CA LYS A 75 3.84 5.55 10.65
C LYS A 75 5.22 5.19 10.10
N ILE A 76 6.11 6.16 10.10
CA ILE A 76 7.41 6.09 9.47
C ILE A 76 8.46 6.34 10.54
N THR A 77 9.30 5.34 10.79
CA THR A 77 10.50 5.50 11.59
C THR A 77 11.67 5.84 10.67
N TYR A 78 12.35 6.96 10.91
CA TYR A 78 13.48 7.40 10.09
C TYR A 78 14.65 7.90 10.94
N ALA A 79 15.87 7.79 10.42
CA ALA A 79 17.06 8.38 11.03
C ALA A 79 17.31 9.76 10.46
N LYS A 80 17.60 10.73 11.33
CA LYS A 80 18.09 12.06 10.95
C LYS A 80 19.10 12.53 11.99
N ASP A 81 20.26 12.99 11.54
CA ASP A 81 21.35 13.47 12.41
C ASP A 81 21.74 12.48 13.52
N GLY A 82 21.72 11.17 13.21
CA GLY A 82 22.03 10.10 14.15
C GLY A 82 20.94 9.80 15.18
N LYS A 83 19.76 10.43 15.09
CA LYS A 83 18.60 10.20 15.95
C LYS A 83 17.49 9.48 15.19
N THR A 84 16.79 8.59 15.88
CA THR A 84 15.55 8.01 15.38
C THR A 84 14.41 8.98 15.62
N MET A 85 13.67 9.30 14.55
CA MET A 85 12.54 10.21 14.51
C MET A 85 11.31 9.46 13.97
N THR A 86 10.13 10.04 14.20
CA THR A 86 8.86 9.46 13.72
C THR A 86 8.16 10.48 12.84
N ALA A 87 7.66 10.03 11.70
CA ALA A 87 6.75 10.80 10.87
C ALA A 87 5.47 10.02 10.65
N TRP A 88 4.39 10.75 10.38
CA TRP A 88 3.07 10.22 10.11
C TRP A 88 2.60 10.76 8.78
N TYR A 89 2.14 9.86 7.92
CA TYR A 89 1.64 10.20 6.60
C TYR A 89 0.23 9.66 6.43
N ARG A 90 -0.71 10.55 6.13
CA ARG A 90 -2.07 10.19 5.76
C ARG A 90 -2.19 10.20 4.24
N ALA A 91 -2.16 9.03 3.63
CA ALA A 91 -2.27 8.90 2.18
C ALA A 91 -3.70 9.15 1.71
N ASN A 92 -3.82 9.71 0.52
CA ASN A 92 -5.10 9.87 -0.15
C ASN A 92 -5.63 8.51 -0.62
N ASN A 93 -6.78 8.09 -0.11
CA ASN A 93 -7.44 6.89 -0.62
C ASN A 93 -8.41 7.27 -1.74
N TYR A 94 -8.02 7.02 -2.99
CA TYR A 94 -8.87 7.27 -4.16
C TYR A 94 -10.19 6.47 -4.16
N SER A 95 -10.28 5.37 -3.39
CA SER A 95 -11.46 4.50 -3.33
C SER A 95 -12.47 4.84 -2.24
N SER A 96 -12.14 5.72 -1.28
CA SER A 96 -13.06 6.08 -0.19
C SER A 96 -14.09 7.14 -0.63
N ILE A 97 -15.33 7.07 -0.10
CA ILE A 97 -16.36 8.11 -0.31
C ILE A 97 -16.10 9.32 0.58
N ILE A 98 -15.61 9.08 1.80
CA ILE A 98 -15.21 10.12 2.76
C ILE A 98 -13.69 10.16 2.76
N LYS A 99 -13.13 11.18 2.11
CA LYS A 99 -11.68 11.36 1.98
C LYS A 99 -11.26 12.59 2.73
N GLU A 100 -10.14 12.47 3.42
CA GLU A 100 -9.47 13.63 3.96
C GLU A 100 -8.26 13.99 3.13
N LYS A 101 -7.88 15.27 3.22
CA LYS A 101 -6.69 15.75 2.52
C LYS A 101 -5.47 15.00 3.01
N GLU A 102 -4.59 14.70 2.06
CA GLU A 102 -3.27 14.20 2.36
C GLU A 102 -2.55 15.13 3.35
N ALA A 103 -1.84 14.56 4.32
CA ALA A 103 -1.18 15.33 5.38
C ALA A 103 0.04 14.60 5.93
N TRP A 104 1.00 15.40 6.40
CA TRP A 104 2.26 14.97 7.00
C TRP A 104 2.43 15.58 8.39
N ILE A 105 2.91 14.78 9.35
CA ILE A 105 3.33 15.22 10.68
C ILE A 105 4.73 14.65 10.92
N PHE A 106 5.68 15.50 11.34
CA PHE A 106 7.06 15.10 11.66
C PHE A 106 7.33 15.40 13.14
N GLU A 107 7.88 14.42 13.85
CA GLU A 107 8.21 14.48 15.28
C GLU A 107 9.72 14.28 15.52
#